data_AF-A0A5C7RF12-F1
#
_entry.id   AF-A0A5C7RF12-F1
#
_cell.length_a   1.000
_cell.length_b   1.000
_cell.length_c   1.000
_cell.angle_alpha   90.00
_cell.angle_beta   90.00
_cell.angle_gamma   90.00
#
_symmetry.space_group_name_H-M   'P 1'
#
loop_
_entity.id
_entity.type
_entity.pdbx_description
1 polymer ?
#
loop_
_entity_poly.entity_id
_entity_poly.type
_entity_poly.pdbx_seq_one_letter_code
_entity_poly.pdbx_strand_id
1 'polypeptide(L)'
;MTATSQHAASGVIGRSDDVCPDFIALLRCARIVDEHRWSNEYSHVALRDRHGRLRLQDGRELRWMLRPGGLGYLESEQGERRFLVHCRH
;
A
#
# COMPACT_ATOMS: atom_id res chain seq x y z
N MET A 1 18.86 -24.60 18.19
CA MET A 1 18.93 -23.41 19.06
C MET A 1 19.62 -22.35 18.20
N THR A 2 19.06 -21.19 17.84
CA THR A 2 18.19 -20.26 18.56
C THR A 2 17.59 -19.24 17.57
N ALA A 3 16.34 -18.84 17.84
CA ALA A 3 15.58 -17.60 17.53
C ALA A 3 15.64 -16.92 16.14
N THR A 4 14.53 -16.75 15.40
CA THR A 4 13.30 -15.92 15.59
C THR A 4 13.42 -14.55 14.89
N SER A 5 12.26 -14.09 14.39
CA SER A 5 11.90 -12.70 14.05
C SER A 5 12.01 -12.31 12.58
N GLN A 6 11.05 -12.76 11.77
CA GLN A 6 10.56 -11.92 10.68
C GLN A 6 9.55 -10.94 11.27
N HIS A 7 10.02 -9.71 11.45
CA HIS A 7 9.25 -8.55 11.86
C HIS A 7 7.97 -8.41 11.02
N ALA A 8 6.82 -8.65 11.65
CA ALA A 8 5.57 -8.04 11.22
C ALA A 8 5.74 -6.53 11.43
N ALA A 9 6.15 -5.81 10.39
CA ALA A 9 6.18 -4.35 10.38
C ALA A 9 4.74 -3.83 10.43
N SER A 10 4.15 -3.83 11.63
CA SER A 10 2.99 -2.99 11.95
C SER A 10 3.48 -1.54 11.96
N GLY A 11 3.57 -0.96 10.77
CA GLY A 11 3.79 0.47 10.59
C GLY A 11 2.53 1.22 11.00
N VAL A 12 2.56 1.82 12.19
CA VAL A 12 1.53 2.76 12.63
C VAL A 12 1.62 3.98 11.70
N ILE A 13 0.56 4.18 10.91
CA ILE A 13 0.45 5.28 9.97
C ILE A 13 0.39 6.59 10.79
N GLY A 14 1.36 7.48 10.57
CA GLY A 14 1.37 8.83 11.16
C GLY A 14 0.15 9.64 10.71
N ARG A 15 -0.20 10.66 11.51
CA ARG A 15 -1.38 11.53 11.32
C ARG A 15 -1.65 11.82 9.84
N SER A 16 -2.84 11.43 9.40
CA SER A 16 -3.29 11.32 8.01
C SER A 16 -4.34 12.38 7.68
N ASP A 17 -4.14 13.63 8.10
CA ASP A 17 -5.15 14.68 7.92
C ASP A 17 -5.40 15.03 6.43
N ASP A 18 -4.47 14.65 5.52
CA ASP A 18 -4.59 14.84 4.06
C ASP A 18 -4.59 13.53 3.23
N VAL A 19 -4.61 12.36 3.87
CA VAL A 19 -4.55 11.09 3.12
C VAL A 19 -5.96 10.62 2.79
N CYS A 20 -6.17 10.21 1.54
CA CYS A 20 -7.44 9.66 1.07
C CYS A 20 -7.98 8.57 2.04
N PRO A 21 -9.17 8.74 2.63
CA PRO A 21 -9.73 7.80 3.61
C PRO A 21 -9.84 6.37 3.08
N ASP A 22 -10.16 6.22 1.78
CA ASP A 22 -10.25 4.91 1.14
C ASP A 22 -8.90 4.23 1.01
N PHE A 23 -7.81 5.00 0.91
CA PHE A 23 -6.47 4.42 0.88
C PHE A 23 -6.07 3.93 2.27
N ILE A 24 -6.41 4.68 3.33
CA ILE A 24 -6.24 4.21 4.70
C ILE A 24 -7.08 2.95 4.96
N ALA A 25 -8.30 2.88 4.44
CA ALA A 25 -9.14 1.69 4.52
C ALA A 25 -8.49 0.49 3.80
N LEU A 26 -7.93 0.70 2.60
CA LEU A 26 -7.18 -0.35 1.90
C LEU A 26 -6.01 -0.85 2.74
N LEU A 27 -5.19 0.04 3.32
CA LEU A 27 -4.01 -0.36 4.11
C LEU A 27 -4.35 -1.24 5.31
N ARG A 28 -5.55 -1.12 5.89
CA ARG A 28 -5.97 -1.93 7.05
C ARG A 28 -6.21 -3.40 6.72
N CYS A 29 -6.59 -3.71 5.48
CA CYS A 29 -6.95 -5.06 5.06
C CYS A 29 -6.25 -5.49 3.77
N ALA A 30 -5.21 -4.78 3.33
CA ALA A 30 -4.51 -5.11 2.11
C ALA A 30 -3.55 -6.29 2.32
N ARG A 31 -3.47 -7.15 1.30
CA ARG A 31 -2.39 -8.12 1.15
C ARG A 31 -1.34 -7.55 0.20
N ILE A 32 -0.07 -7.69 0.57
CA ILE A 32 1.05 -7.38 -0.32
C ILE A 32 1.21 -8.53 -1.33
N VAL A 33 1.32 -8.20 -2.60
CA VAL A 33 1.57 -9.14 -3.70
C VAL A 33 2.75 -8.67 -4.54
N ASP A 34 3.30 -9.55 -5.38
CA ASP A 34 4.26 -9.17 -6.40
C ASP A 34 3.58 -8.42 -7.57
N GLU A 35 4.38 -7.65 -8.32
CA GLU A 35 3.91 -6.82 -9.44
C GLU A 35 3.26 -7.66 -10.55
N HIS A 36 3.79 -8.85 -10.81
CA HIS A 36 3.31 -9.70 -11.89
C HIS A 36 1.89 -10.20 -11.58
N ARG A 37 1.64 -10.66 -10.34
CA ARG A 37 0.29 -10.99 -9.89
C ARG A 37 -0.62 -9.77 -9.87
N TRP A 38 -0.14 -8.65 -9.37
CA TRP A 38 -0.92 -7.40 -9.30
C TRP A 38 -1.39 -6.94 -10.68
N SER A 39 -0.51 -6.98 -11.68
CA SER A 39 -0.78 -6.53 -13.05
C SER A 39 -1.59 -7.53 -13.89
N ASN A 40 -1.41 -8.84 -13.69
CA ASN A 40 -2.08 -9.85 -14.53
C ASN A 40 -3.36 -10.42 -13.92
N GLU A 41 -3.41 -10.60 -12.59
CA GLU A 41 -4.53 -11.31 -11.93
C GLU A 41 -5.61 -10.36 -11.42
N TYR A 42 -5.28 -9.07 -11.24
CA TYR A 42 -6.18 -8.12 -10.60
C TYR A 42 -6.42 -6.84 -11.42
N SER A 43 -5.47 -6.42 -12.26
CA SER A 43 -5.57 -5.17 -13.02
C SER A 43 -6.49 -5.30 -14.25
N HIS A 44 -7.78 -5.45 -14.00
CA HIS A 44 -8.81 -5.37 -15.05
C HIS A 44 -9.26 -3.92 -15.20
N VAL A 45 -8.54 -3.16 -16.04
CA VAL A 45 -8.90 -1.82 -16.57
C VAL A 45 -9.47 -0.83 -15.53
N ALA A 46 -8.66 0.14 -15.12
CA ALA A 46 -9.15 1.21 -14.26
C ALA A 46 -8.95 2.60 -14.86
N LEU A 47 -10.00 3.40 -14.71
CA LEU A 47 -10.00 4.84 -14.86
C LEU A 47 -10.14 5.44 -13.46
N ARG A 48 -9.59 6.65 -13.23
CA ARG A 48 -9.66 7.39 -11.94
C ARG A 48 -8.78 6.81 -10.82
N ASP A 49 -7.55 6.43 -11.16
CA ASP A 49 -6.51 6.18 -10.16
C ASP A 49 -6.35 7.45 -9.30
N ARG A 50 -6.41 7.27 -7.98
CA ARG A 50 -6.15 8.31 -7.00
C ARG A 50 -4.71 8.22 -6.55
N HIS A 51 -4.07 9.36 -6.36
CA HIS A 51 -2.68 9.43 -5.95
C HIS A 51 -2.52 10.36 -4.77
N GLY A 52 -1.45 10.17 -4.02
CA GLY A 52 -1.06 11.11 -2.99
C GLY A 52 0.26 10.74 -2.35
N ARG A 53 0.53 11.39 -1.22
CA ARG A 53 1.72 11.19 -0.40
C ARG A 53 1.31 10.81 1.02
N LEU A 54 2.17 10.07 1.69
CA LEU A 54 2.06 9.65 3.07
C LEU A 54 3.37 9.98 3.74
N ARG A 55 3.33 10.73 4.85
CA ARG A 55 4.50 10.98 5.65
C ARG A 55 4.52 10.02 6.83
N LEU A 56 5.56 9.20 6.90
CA LEU A 56 5.79 8.29 8.00
C LEU A 56 6.28 9.06 9.24
N GLN A 57 6.15 8.44 10.42
CA GLN A 57 6.58 9.07 11.68
C GLN A 57 8.09 9.35 11.73
N ASP A 58 8.88 8.54 11.04
CA ASP A 58 10.34 8.73 10.90
C ASP A 58 10.72 9.83 9.89
N GLY A 59 9.73 10.54 9.34
CA GLY A 59 9.92 11.64 8.42
C GLY A 59 10.03 11.23 6.95
N ARG A 60 10.10 9.93 6.63
CA ARG A 60 10.12 9.46 5.24
C ARG A 60 8.78 9.71 4.55
N GLU A 61 8.83 10.01 3.25
CA GLU A 61 7.65 10.14 2.42
C GLU A 61 7.44 8.89 1.55
N LEU A 62 6.20 8.43 1.44
CA LEU A 62 5.79 7.42 0.49
C LEU A 62 4.79 8.03 -0.48
N ARG A 63 4.98 7.79 -1.77
CA ARG A 63 3.94 8.03 -2.76
C ARG A 63 2.98 6.86 -2.76
N TRP A 64 1.71 7.12 -2.97
CA TRP A 64 0.71 6.07 -3.08
C TRP A 64 -0.16 6.24 -4.30
N MET A 65 -0.69 5.11 -4.76
CA MET A 65 -1.74 5.05 -5.76
C MET A 65 -2.83 4.09 -5.26
N LEU A 66 -4.08 4.52 -5.42
CA LEU A 66 -5.27 3.74 -5.18
C LEU A 66 -6.08 3.67 -6.47
N ARG A 67 -6.19 2.47 -6.99
CA ARG A 67 -6.99 2.11 -8.14
C ARG A 67 -8.38 1.66 -7.69
N PRO A 68 -9.46 2.11 -8.36
CA PRO A 68 -10.80 1.57 -8.14
C PRO A 68 -10.81 0.04 -8.22
N GLY A 69 -11.57 -0.60 -7.33
CA GLY A 69 -11.57 -2.07 -7.18
C GLY A 69 -10.63 -2.60 -6.10
N GLY A 70 -9.98 -1.71 -5.34
CA GLY A 70 -9.21 -2.11 -4.15
C GLY A 70 -7.79 -2.56 -4.47
N LEU A 71 -7.18 -1.96 -5.49
CA LEU A 71 -5.78 -2.18 -5.82
C LEU A 71 -4.99 -0.92 -5.51
N GLY A 72 -3.76 -1.06 -5.08
CA GLY A 72 -2.90 0.09 -4.89
C GLY A 72 -1.44 -0.27 -4.86
N TYR A 73 -0.60 0.74 -4.72
CA TYR A 73 0.79 0.53 -4.36
C TYR A 73 1.28 1.65 -3.44
N LEU A 74 2.34 1.33 -2.70
CA LEU A 74 3.20 2.29 -2.03
C LEU A 74 4.53 2.34 -2.79
N GLU A 75 5.06 3.53 -3.00
CA GLU A 75 6.33 3.77 -3.66
C GLU A 75 7.23 4.61 -2.74
N SER A 76 8.42 4.09 -2.44
CA SER A 76 9.42 4.81 -1.64
C SER A 76 10.06 5.95 -2.44
N GLU A 77 10.80 6.82 -1.75
CA GLU A 77 11.62 7.86 -2.40
C GLU A 77 12.72 7.26 -3.29
N GLN A 78 13.13 6.03 -2.99
CA GLN A 78 14.11 5.27 -3.78
C GLN A 78 13.46 4.56 -5.00
N GLY A 79 12.14 4.70 -5.18
CA GLY A 79 11.40 4.10 -6.29
C GLY A 79 10.97 2.65 -6.06
N GLU A 80 11.22 2.08 -4.89
CA GLU A 80 10.77 0.72 -4.57
C GLU A 80 9.26 0.68 -4.39
N ARG A 81 8.60 -0.28 -5.07
CA ARG A 81 7.15 -0.43 -5.01
C ARG A 81 6.71 -1.65 -4.21
N ARG A 82 5.67 -1.47 -3.41
CA ARG A 82 4.91 -2.54 -2.75
C ARG A 82 3.49 -2.52 -3.26
N PHE A 83 3.07 -3.60 -3.91
CA PHE A 83 1.77 -3.72 -4.53
C PHE A 83 0.76 -4.30 -3.55
N LEU A 84 -0.42 -3.70 -3.51
CA LEU A 84 -1.47 -3.96 -2.54
C LEU A 84 -2.73 -4.40 -3.26
N VAL A 85 -3.38 -5.42 -2.71
CA VAL A 85 -4.73 -5.85 -3.12
C VAL A 85 -5.63 -5.94 -1.91
N HIS A 86 -6.89 -5.55 -2.06
CA HIS A 86 -7.90 -5.68 -1.02
C HIS A 86 -8.10 -7.17 -0.69
N CYS A 87 -8.05 -7.54 0.59
CA CYS A 87 -8.53 -8.85 1.01
C CYS A 87 -10.04 -8.91 0.74
N ARG A 88 -10.47 -9.63 -0.29
CA ARG A 88 -11.88 -10.04 -0.36
C ARG A 88 -12.11 -11.06 0.76
N HIS A 89 -13.04 -10.73 1.65
CA HIS A 89 -13.62 -11.68 2.59
C HIS A 89 -14.44 -12.73 1.84
#